data_AF-A0A2V6MFT7-F1
#
_entry.id   AF-A0A2V6MFT7-F1
#
_cell.length_a   1.000
_cell.length_b   1.000
_cell.length_c   1.000
_cell.angle_alpha   90.00
_cell.angle_beta   90.00
_cell.angle_gamma   90.00
#
_symmetry.space_group_name_H-M   'P 1'
#
loop_
_entity.id
_entity.type
_entity.pdbx_description
1 polymer ?
#
loop_
_entity_poly.entity_id
_entity_poly.type
_entity_poly.pdbx_seq_one_letter_code
_entity_poly.pdbx_strand_id
1 'polypeptide(L)' 'TAILRESIEFGLNHRAEAVQHSMSYAREMGSDLASKFIGMYVNEFTRDYGEVGREAIRRFLGEAREYGYIDREISIEFVT' A
#
# COMPACT_ATOMS: atom_id res chain seq x y z
N THR A 1 7.76 -13.11 -4.55
CA THR A 1 7.52 -11.68 -4.25
C THR A 1 8.25 -10.72 -5.18
N ALA A 2 9.40 -11.09 -5.77
CA ALA A 2 10.15 -10.25 -6.72
C ALA A 2 9.28 -9.61 -7.82
N ILE A 3 8.46 -10.40 -8.53
CA ILE A 3 7.60 -9.92 -9.63
C ILE A 3 6.63 -8.81 -9.19
N LEU A 4 6.05 -8.91 -7.99
CA LEU A 4 5.12 -7.89 -7.49
C LEU A 4 5.86 -6.58 -7.18
N ARG A 5 7.03 -6.67 -6.53
CA ARG A 5 7.88 -5.51 -6.26
C ARG A 5 8.31 -4.84 -7.56
N GLU A 6 8.79 -5.61 -8.53
CA GLU A 6 9.18 -5.11 -9.85
C GLU A 6 8.00 -4.43 -10.57
N SER A 7 6.79 -4.99 -10.48
CA SER A 7 5.59 -4.38 -11.07
C SER A 7 5.23 -3.04 -10.41
N ILE A 8 5.38 -2.93 -9.08
CA ILE A 8 5.14 -1.68 -8.35
C ILE A 8 6.19 -0.64 -8.72
N GLU A 9 7.47 -1.02 -8.74
CA GLU A 9 8.58 -0.15 -9.15
C GLU A 9 8.40 0.33 -10.59
N PHE A 10 8.02 -0.55 -11.51
CA PHE A 10 7.73 -0.18 -12.89
C PHE A 10 6.61 0.87 -12.96
N GLY A 11 5.50 0.66 -12.25
CA GLY A 11 4.38 1.61 -12.23
C GLY A 11 4.73 2.97 -11.60
N LEU A 12 5.56 2.97 -10.55
CA LEU A 12 6.07 4.19 -9.92
C LEU A 12 6.99 4.98 -10.86
N ASN A 13 7.89 4.28 -11.58
CA ASN A 13 8.81 4.90 -12.53
C ASN A 13 8.12 5.39 -13.82
N HIS A 14 6.99 4.78 -14.20
CA HIS A 14 6.22 5.11 -15.41
C HIS A 14 4.83 5.64 -15.04
N ARG A 15 4.79 6.62 -14.12
CA ARG A 15 3.55 7.05 -13.47
C ARG A 15 2.44 7.48 -14.44
N ALA A 16 2.77 8.24 -15.48
CA ALA A 16 1.76 8.71 -16.44
C ALA A 16 1.11 7.55 -17.21
N GLU A 17 1.91 6.59 -17.65
CA GLU A 17 1.45 5.40 -18.36
C GLU A 17 0.64 4.49 -17.43
N ALA A 18 1.08 4.33 -16.19
CA ALA A 18 0.36 3.56 -15.18
C ALA A 18 -1.02 4.17 -14.84
N VAL A 19 -1.11 5.49 -14.73
CA VAL A 19 -2.38 6.19 -14.55
C VAL A 19 -3.28 5.99 -15.77
N GLN A 20 -2.74 6.19 -16.97
CA GLN A 20 -3.49 6.02 -18.22
C GLN A 20 -4.05 4.60 -18.36
N HIS A 21 -3.26 3.58 -18.03
CA HIS A 21 -3.69 2.19 -18.02
C HIS A 21 -4.84 1.95 -17.01
N SER A 22 -4.80 2.64 -15.87
CA SER A 22 -5.78 2.51 -14.79
C SER A 22 -7.11 3.21 -15.06
N MET A 23 -7.21 4.09 -16.07
CA MET A 23 -8.39 4.92 -16.29
C MET A 23 -9.67 4.14 -16.56
N SER A 24 -9.57 2.96 -17.17
CA SER A 24 -10.73 2.07 -17.39
C SER A 24 -11.38 1.60 -16.07
N TYR A 25 -10.63 1.61 -14.98
CA TYR A 25 -11.09 1.24 -13.63
C TYR A 25 -11.47 2.45 -12.77
N ALA A 26 -11.23 3.67 -13.26
CA ALA A 26 -11.33 4.90 -12.48
C ALA A 26 -12.78 5.39 -12.27
N ARG A 27 -13.80 4.64 -12.74
CA ARG A 27 -15.24 4.95 -12.54
C ARG A 27 -15.58 6.41 -12.86
N GLU A 28 -15.21 6.85 -14.06
CA GLU A 28 -15.44 8.21 -14.57
C GLU A 28 -14.67 9.32 -13.82
N MET A 29 -13.75 8.96 -12.93
CA MET A 29 -12.81 9.90 -12.33
C MET A 29 -11.91 10.47 -13.43
N GLY A 30 -11.83 11.79 -13.55
CA GLY A 30 -10.91 12.46 -14.47
C GLY A 30 -9.44 12.13 -14.14
N SER A 31 -8.57 12.15 -15.15
CA SER A 31 -7.17 11.70 -15.06
C SER A 31 -6.39 12.35 -13.90
N ASP A 32 -6.58 13.64 -13.66
CA ASP A 32 -5.88 14.35 -12.59
C ASP A 32 -6.30 13.87 -11.20
N LEU A 33 -7.60 13.65 -11.01
CA LEU A 33 -8.13 13.13 -9.75
C LEU A 33 -7.73 11.67 -9.56
N ALA A 34 -7.72 10.87 -10.63
CA ALA A 34 -7.24 9.49 -10.61
C ALA A 34 -5.76 9.42 -10.25
N SER A 35 -4.92 10.27 -10.86
CA SER A 35 -3.51 10.39 -10.54
C SER A 35 -3.28 10.74 -9.08
N LYS A 36 -4.03 11.70 -8.54
CA LYS A 36 -3.95 12.06 -7.11
C LYS A 36 -4.36 10.89 -6.21
N PHE A 37 -5.49 10.26 -6.51
CA PHE A 37 -6.02 9.13 -5.74
C PHE A 37 -5.04 7.95 -5.71
N ILE A 38 -4.49 7.58 -6.87
CA ILE A 38 -3.47 6.53 -6.97
C ILE A 38 -2.25 6.89 -6.11
N GLY A 39 -1.81 8.15 -6.11
CA GLY A 39 -0.68 8.61 -5.30
C GLY A 39 -0.88 8.49 -3.78
N MET A 40 -2.13 8.51 -3.32
CA MET A 40 -2.43 8.33 -1.89
C MET A 40 -2.16 6.90 -1.41
N TYR A 41 -2.28 5.90 -2.29
CA TYR A 41 -2.22 4.48 -1.93
C TYR A 41 -1.07 3.70 -2.60
N VAL A 42 -0.46 4.27 -3.63
CA VAL A 42 0.68 3.68 -4.36
C VAL A 42 1.89 4.58 -4.20
N ASN A 43 2.74 4.23 -3.24
CA ASN A 43 3.94 4.96 -2.85
C ASN A 43 4.99 4.00 -2.23
N GLU A 44 5.98 4.56 -1.54
CA GLU A 44 7.06 3.81 -0.90
C GLU A 44 6.58 2.71 0.04
N PHE A 45 5.50 2.93 0.80
CA PHE A 45 4.94 1.93 1.69
C PHE A 45 4.30 0.75 0.93
N THR A 46 3.86 0.98 -0.30
CA THR A 46 3.36 -0.10 -1.19
C THR A 46 4.53 -0.95 -1.69
N ARG A 47 5.69 -0.34 -1.94
CA ARG A 47 6.91 -1.04 -2.36
C ARG A 47 7.50 -1.87 -1.24
N ASP A 48 7.67 -1.27 -0.07
CA ASP A 48 8.09 -1.93 1.16
C ASP A 48 7.65 -1.10 2.36
N TYR A 49 7.07 -1.74 3.38
CA TYR A 49 6.64 -1.02 4.57
C TYR A 49 7.79 -0.33 5.32
N GLY A 50 9.03 -0.76 5.13
CA GLY A 50 10.19 -0.31 5.88
C GLY A 50 10.04 -0.61 7.38
N GLU A 51 10.99 -0.19 8.19
CA GLU A 51 10.86 -0.41 9.64
C GLU A 51 9.69 0.41 10.22
N VAL A 52 9.48 1.63 9.72
CA VAL A 52 8.41 2.51 10.20
C VAL A 52 7.03 1.90 9.97
N GLY A 53 6.76 1.36 8.78
CA GLY A 53 5.47 0.73 8.49
C GLY A 53 5.28 -0.59 9.24
N ARG A 54 6.35 -1.39 9.38
CA ARG A 54 6.30 -2.62 10.19
C ARG A 54 5.96 -2.32 11.64
N GLU A 55 6.59 -1.30 12.21
CA GLU A 55 6.31 -0.86 13.58
C GLU A 55 4.89 -0.28 13.72
N ALA A 56 4.42 0.49 12.74
CA ALA A 56 3.04 0.98 12.74
C ALA A 56 2.02 -0.16 12.81
N ILE A 57 2.25 -1.26 12.08
CA ILE A 57 1.37 -2.44 12.10
C ILE A 57 1.44 -3.16 13.45
N ARG A 58 2.65 -3.36 14.00
CA ARG A 58 2.84 -3.97 15.34
C ARG A 58 2.07 -3.20 16.40
N ARG A 59 2.21 -1.87 16.41
CA ARG A 59 1.51 -0.99 17.34
C ARG A 59 0.01 -1.02 17.16
N PHE A 60 -0.47 -0.90 15.92
CA PHE A 60 -1.91 -0.94 15.64
C PHE A 60 -2.58 -2.21 16.18
N LEU A 61 -1.95 -3.38 15.95
CA LEU A 61 -2.50 -4.65 16.45
C LEU A 61 -2.28 -4.83 17.95
N GLY A 62 -1.16 -4.33 18.50
CA GLY A 62 -0.91 -4.31 19.94
C GLY A 62 -1.94 -3.49 20.71
N GLU A 63 -2.19 -2.25 20.27
CA GLU A 63 -3.18 -1.34 20.83
C GLU A 63 -4.60 -1.91 20.67
N ALA A 64 -4.92 -2.57 19.55
CA ALA A 64 -6.19 -3.26 19.37
C ALA A 64 -6.43 -4.36 20.42
N ARG A 65 -5.38 -5.10 20.81
CA ARG A 65 -5.44 -6.09 21.89
C ARG A 65 -5.62 -5.43 23.24
N GLU A 66 -4.85 -4.38 23.53
CA GLU A 66 -4.93 -3.62 24.79
C GLU A 66 -6.32 -3.02 25.02
N TYR A 67 -6.99 -2.58 23.95
CA TYR A 67 -8.35 -2.06 24.00
C TYR A 67 -9.44 -3.14 23.88
N GLY A 68 -9.07 -4.42 23.79
CA GLY A 68 -10.02 -5.53 23.75
C GLY A 68 -10.78 -5.71 22.43
N TYR A 69 -10.31 -5.09 21.33
CA TYR A 69 -10.87 -5.34 19.99
C TYR A 69 -10.47 -6.72 19.43
N ILE A 70 -9.34 -7.25 19.90
CA ILE A 70 -8.89 -8.62 19.63
C ILE A 70 -8.43 -9.28 20.93
N ASP A 71 -8.60 -10.60 21.02
CA ASP A 71 -8.34 -11.40 22.21
C ASP A 71 -7.01 -12.17 22.17
N ARG A 72 -6.29 -12.09 21.05
CA ARG A 72 -5.05 -12.82 20.81
C ARG A 72 -3.91 -11.91 20.38
N GLU A 73 -2.71 -12.33 20.74
CA GLU A 73 -1.49 -11.78 20.16
C GLU A 73 -1.34 -12.23 18.71
N ILE A 74 -1.04 -11.29 17.81
CA ILE A 74 -0.82 -11.57 16.40
C ILE A 74 0.68 -11.53 16.14
N SER A 75 1.28 -12.69 15.88
CA SER A 75 2.64 -12.77 15.34
C SER A 75 2.60 -12.36 13.87
N ILE A 76 3.26 -11.25 13.53
CA ILE A 76 3.30 -10.72 12.17
C ILE A 76 4.55 -11.25 11.49
N GLU A 77 4.35 -12.02 10.42
CA GLU A 77 5.40 -12.37 9.47
C GLU A 77 5.36 -11.39 8.29
N PHE A 78 6.50 -10.79 7.97
CA PHE A 78 6.61 -9.93 6.81
C PHE A 78 7.31 -10.66 5.67
N VAL A 79 6.69 -10.62 4.49
CA VAL A 79 7.29 -11.21 3.29
C VAL A 79 8.35 -10.25 2.73
N THR A 80 9.50 -10.81 2.36
CA THR A 80 10.63 -10.10 1.74
C THR A 80 10.66 -10.24 0.22
#